data_AF-A0A1M6KFH1-F1
#
_entry.id   AF-A0A1M6KFH1-F1
#
_cell.length_a   1.000
_cell.length_b   1.000
_cell.length_c   1.000
_cell.angle_alpha   90.00
_cell.angle_beta   90.00
_cell.angle_gamma   90.00
#
_symmetry.space_group_name_H-M   'P 1'
#
loop_
_entity.id
_entity.type
_entity.pdbx_description
1 polymer ?
#
loop_
_entity_poly.entity_id
_entity_poly.type
_entity_poly.pdbx_seq_one_letter_code
_entity_poly.pdbx_strand_id
1 'polypeptide(L)'
;MGYAVGGYSAFKHLDGLINQIDETKKLVGSEGDKEDLDAQLSLLAEIKEYEMGFTWLKQRDFKEKVKQYITNGFDYKLLMEVYGATYDRLRGSMHYANSEFQKHIGQNTLKLIEAGDVAVAQLQFYKTAGLLKDTDIFPQTLLDLLPEQKYSTRSLSSCEKELRFLYNHSLSTMQSRLSKLDKENLQYIQWVLHSDSATATEAKSKLLYFLLGGVEPRDAEAYIKNIDE
;
A
#
# COMPACT_ATOMS: atom_id res chain seq x y z
N MET A 1 26.97 -3.81 33.87
CA MET A 1 25.64 -3.18 34.02
C MET A 1 25.54 -2.06 33.01
N GLY A 2 24.96 -2.33 31.84
CA GLY A 2 24.65 -1.31 30.85
C GLY A 2 23.15 -1.05 30.90
N TYR A 3 22.74 0.14 31.33
CA TYR A 3 21.36 0.59 31.19
C TYR A 3 21.11 0.81 29.69
N ALA A 4 20.32 -0.06 29.08
CA ALA A 4 19.83 0.15 27.73
C ALA A 4 19.07 1.47 27.70
N VAL A 5 19.60 2.42 26.92
CA VAL A 5 18.99 3.70 26.57
C VAL A 5 17.53 3.46 26.21
N GLY A 6 16.62 4.19 26.86
CA GLY A 6 15.19 4.01 26.73
C GLY A 6 14.76 4.13 25.27
N GLY A 7 14.50 2.99 24.63
CA GLY A 7 13.91 2.95 23.31
C GLY A 7 12.57 3.69 23.36
N TYR A 8 12.49 4.80 22.62
CA TYR A 8 11.24 5.54 22.46
C TYR A 8 10.17 4.59 21.93
N SER A 9 9.07 4.47 22.65
CA SER A 9 7.88 3.75 22.19
C SER A 9 7.39 4.40 20.88
N ALA A 10 7.12 3.59 19.86
CA ALA A 10 6.52 4.01 18.60
C ALA A 10 5.17 4.69 18.80
N PHE A 11 4.39 4.28 19.81
CA PHE A 11 3.14 4.95 20.18
C PHE A 11 3.41 6.41 20.57
N LYS A 12 4.39 6.61 21.45
CA LYS A 12 4.78 7.95 21.91
C LYS A 12 5.45 8.77 20.80
N HIS A 13 6.21 8.11 19.92
CA HIS A 13 6.82 8.76 18.77
C HIS A 13 5.77 9.26 17.77
N LEU A 14 4.75 8.45 17.48
CA LEU A 14 3.62 8.82 16.64
C LEU A 14 2.88 10.03 17.20
N ASP A 15 2.47 9.99 18.47
CA ASP A 15 1.78 11.12 19.13
C ASP A 15 2.67 12.38 19.17
N GLY A 16 3.97 12.21 19.40
CA GLY A 16 4.94 13.30 19.38
C GLY A 16 5.06 13.95 18.00
N LEU A 17 5.17 13.15 16.94
CA LEU A 17 5.27 13.65 15.57
C LEU A 17 4.01 14.40 15.13
N ILE A 18 2.83 13.87 15.45
CA ILE A 18 1.56 14.54 15.14
C ILE A 18 1.53 15.94 15.76
N ASN A 19 1.83 16.05 17.05
CA ASN A 19 1.83 17.33 17.74
C ASN A 19 2.90 18.29 17.18
N GLN A 20 4.11 17.79 16.95
CA GLN A 20 5.22 18.59 16.41
C GLN A 20 4.88 19.15 15.02
N ILE A 21 4.31 18.33 14.13
CA ILE A 21 3.97 18.75 12.76
C ILE A 21 2.78 19.71 12.78
N ASP A 22 1.76 19.47 13.62
CA ASP A 22 0.61 20.38 13.77
C ASP A 22 1.04 21.76 14.31
N GLU A 23 1.96 21.80 15.28
CA GLU A 23 2.57 23.04 15.78
C GLU A 23 3.38 23.75 14.69
N THR A 24 4.20 23.00 13.96
CA THR A 24 5.01 23.54 12.85
C THR A 24 4.10 24.15 11.78
N LYS A 25 3.02 23.46 11.39
CA LYS A 25 2.06 23.94 10.39
C LYS A 25 1.43 25.30 10.75
N LYS A 26 1.20 25.57 12.03
CA LYS A 26 0.66 26.87 12.50
C LYS A 26 1.65 28.02 12.32
N LEU A 27 2.95 27.73 12.29
CA LEU A 27 4.03 28.70 12.21
C LEU A 27 4.48 29.00 10.77
N VAL A 28 4.18 28.10 9.83
CA VAL A 28 4.63 28.24 8.44
C VAL A 28 3.70 29.14 7.63
N GLY A 29 4.29 30.05 6.87
CA GLY A 29 3.58 31.07 6.10
C GLY A 29 3.32 30.71 4.62
N SER A 30 4.09 29.80 4.03
CA SER A 30 3.95 29.44 2.61
C SER A 30 2.88 28.35 2.40
N GLU A 31 2.24 28.34 1.23
CA GLU A 31 1.24 27.30 0.89
C GLU A 31 1.89 25.95 0.58
N GLY A 32 3.05 25.92 -0.10
CA GLY A 32 3.73 24.68 -0.47
C GLY A 32 4.20 23.89 0.76
N ASP A 33 4.79 24.57 1.74
CA ASP A 33 5.21 23.90 2.98
C ASP A 33 4.00 23.36 3.77
N LYS A 34 2.84 24.01 3.68
CA LYS A 34 1.61 23.52 4.33
C LYS A 34 1.10 22.24 3.68
N GLU A 35 1.22 22.11 2.37
CA GLU A 35 0.81 20.92 1.62
C GLU A 35 1.64 19.69 2.03
N ASP A 36 2.97 19.85 2.15
CA ASP A 36 3.85 18.77 2.60
C ASP A 36 3.53 18.33 4.05
N LEU A 37 3.32 19.30 4.96
CA LEU A 37 2.93 19.01 6.34
C LEU A 37 1.53 18.36 6.40
N ASP A 38 0.62 18.72 5.50
CA ASP A 38 -0.71 18.11 5.38
C ASP A 38 -0.63 16.65 4.93
N ALA A 39 0.23 16.35 3.97
CA ALA A 39 0.48 14.98 3.54
C ALA A 39 1.06 14.13 4.68
N GLN A 40 2.01 14.67 5.46
CA GLN A 40 2.54 14.00 6.65
C GLN A 40 1.44 13.76 7.70
N LEU A 41 0.64 14.77 8.03
CA LEU A 41 -0.43 14.67 9.03
C LEU A 41 -1.51 13.66 8.61
N SER A 42 -1.89 13.64 7.33
CA SER A 42 -2.86 12.66 6.80
C SER A 42 -2.36 11.23 7.02
N LEU A 43 -1.11 10.95 6.65
CA LEU A 43 -0.53 9.61 6.83
C LEU A 43 -0.39 9.23 8.32
N LEU A 44 0.02 10.17 9.18
CA LEU A 44 0.09 9.92 10.61
C LEU A 44 -1.28 9.65 11.23
N ALA A 45 -2.33 10.33 10.75
CA ALA A 45 -3.71 10.10 11.17
C ALA A 45 -4.19 8.70 10.78
N GLU A 46 -3.90 8.24 9.55
CA GLU A 46 -4.19 6.86 9.12
C GLU A 46 -3.46 5.82 9.96
N ILE A 47 -2.17 6.04 10.25
CA ILE A 47 -1.39 5.16 11.12
C ILE A 47 -1.97 5.16 12.54
N LYS A 48 -2.46 6.31 13.03
CA LYS A 48 -3.09 6.42 14.35
C LYS A 48 -4.42 5.67 14.41
N GLU A 49 -5.23 5.77 13.36
CA GLU A 49 -6.46 4.98 13.24
C GLU A 49 -6.15 3.48 13.25
N TYR A 50 -5.12 3.06 12.51
CA TYR A 50 -4.65 1.68 12.51
C TYR A 50 -4.14 1.21 13.89
N GLU A 51 -3.39 2.06 14.61
CA GLU A 51 -2.96 1.81 16.00
C GLU A 51 -4.17 1.49 16.88
N MET A 52 -5.17 2.36 16.83
CA MET A 52 -6.39 2.30 17.65
C MET A 52 -7.37 1.21 17.22
N GLY A 53 -7.24 0.69 16.00
CA GLY A 53 -7.99 -0.48 15.54
C GLY A 53 -7.54 -1.80 16.19
N PHE A 54 -6.31 -1.84 16.75
CA PHE A 54 -5.70 -3.03 17.38
C PHE A 54 -5.79 -4.32 16.54
N THR A 55 -5.93 -4.21 15.22
CA THR A 55 -6.03 -5.35 14.29
C THR A 55 -4.71 -6.12 14.21
N TRP A 56 -3.60 -5.43 14.49
CA TRP A 56 -2.23 -5.93 14.59
C TRP A 56 -1.95 -6.76 15.87
N LEU A 57 -2.89 -6.84 16.82
CA LEU A 57 -2.82 -7.75 17.98
C LEU A 57 -3.83 -8.89 17.84
N LYS A 58 -3.48 -10.08 18.32
CA LYS A 58 -4.39 -11.25 18.29
C LYS A 58 -5.25 -11.37 19.55
N GLN A 59 -4.64 -11.27 20.73
CA GLN A 59 -5.31 -11.59 22.01
C GLN A 59 -6.13 -10.41 22.54
N ARG A 60 -7.44 -10.63 22.77
CA ARG A 60 -8.39 -9.59 23.22
C ARG A 60 -7.97 -8.91 24.53
N ASP A 61 -7.64 -9.68 25.56
CA ASP A 61 -7.28 -9.13 26.87
C ASP A 61 -6.01 -8.28 26.80
N PHE A 62 -5.10 -8.65 25.89
CA PHE A 62 -3.90 -7.89 25.66
C PHE A 62 -4.17 -6.58 24.92
N LYS A 63 -5.10 -6.56 23.95
CA LYS A 63 -5.57 -5.32 23.31
C LYS A 63 -6.08 -4.32 24.32
N GLU A 64 -6.93 -4.77 25.25
CA GLU A 64 -7.52 -3.88 26.26
C GLU A 64 -6.43 -3.25 27.15
N LYS A 65 -5.43 -4.05 27.54
CA LYS A 65 -4.29 -3.56 28.31
C LYS A 65 -3.46 -2.52 27.57
N VAL A 66 -3.18 -2.76 26.30
CA VAL A 66 -2.43 -1.81 25.46
C VAL A 66 -3.26 -0.55 25.21
N LYS A 67 -4.56 -0.68 24.96
CA LYS A 67 -5.49 0.43 24.82
C LYS A 67 -5.46 1.34 26.04
N GLN A 68 -5.61 0.77 27.24
CA GLN A 68 -5.56 1.53 28.49
C GLN A 68 -4.21 2.22 28.68
N TYR A 69 -3.10 1.56 28.33
CA TYR A 69 -1.77 2.15 28.38
C TYR A 69 -1.66 3.41 27.50
N ILE A 70 -2.16 3.33 26.26
CA ILE A 70 -2.15 4.46 25.32
C ILE A 70 -3.09 5.57 25.79
N THR A 71 -4.34 5.25 26.15
CA THR A 71 -5.34 6.26 26.54
C THR A 71 -4.97 6.99 27.82
N ASN A 72 -4.21 6.35 28.70
CA ASN A 72 -3.73 6.94 29.95
C ASN A 72 -2.38 7.66 29.80
N GLY A 73 -1.97 8.00 28.58
CA GLY A 73 -0.74 8.75 28.33
C GLY A 73 0.54 8.00 28.69
N PHE A 74 0.53 6.68 28.52
CA PHE A 74 1.68 5.79 28.78
C PHE A 74 2.06 5.64 30.26
N ASP A 75 1.11 5.83 31.17
CA ASP A 75 1.34 5.70 32.62
C ASP A 75 1.33 4.25 33.10
N TYR A 76 2.51 3.74 33.46
CA TYR A 76 2.66 2.41 34.03
C TYR A 76 2.07 2.28 35.45
N LYS A 77 2.04 3.35 36.26
CA LYS A 77 1.53 3.28 37.64
C LYS A 77 0.04 2.95 37.64
N LEU A 78 -0.73 3.69 36.85
CA LEU A 78 -2.16 3.44 36.69
C LEU A 78 -2.43 2.04 36.13
N LEU A 79 -1.59 1.58 35.20
CA LEU A 79 -1.69 0.25 34.62
C LEU A 79 -1.38 -0.87 35.66
N MET A 80 -0.45 -0.62 36.58
CA MET A 80 -0.15 -1.53 37.69
C MET A 80 -1.33 -1.64 38.66
N GLU A 81 -1.99 -0.52 38.98
CA GLU A 81 -3.17 -0.49 39.84
C GLU A 81 -4.34 -1.27 39.24
N VAL A 82 -4.62 -1.07 37.94
CA VAL A 82 -5.75 -1.72 37.26
C VAL A 82 -5.55 -3.23 37.10
N TYR A 83 -4.33 -3.66 36.76
CA TYR A 83 -4.06 -5.07 36.42
C TYR A 83 -3.36 -5.87 37.53
N GLY A 84 -3.04 -5.25 38.66
CA GLY A 84 -2.34 -5.89 39.78
C GLY A 84 -1.00 -6.53 39.39
N ALA A 85 -0.30 -5.94 38.40
CA ALA A 85 0.91 -6.49 37.81
C ALA A 85 2.15 -5.66 38.19
N THR A 86 3.33 -6.29 38.18
CA THR A 86 4.59 -5.57 38.41
C THR A 86 4.97 -4.71 37.20
N TYR A 87 5.74 -3.65 37.45
CA TYR A 87 6.28 -2.78 36.42
C TYR A 87 7.00 -3.56 35.31
N ASP A 88 7.89 -4.49 35.67
CA ASP A 88 8.67 -5.26 34.70
C ASP A 88 7.79 -6.12 33.79
N ARG A 89 6.73 -6.73 34.34
CA ARG A 89 5.78 -7.54 33.56
C ARG A 89 5.02 -6.67 32.55
N LEU A 90 4.56 -5.50 32.99
CA LEU A 90 3.85 -4.56 32.12
C LEU A 90 4.78 -3.94 31.08
N ARG A 91 6.00 -3.57 31.47
CA ARG A 91 7.04 -3.08 30.56
C ARG A 91 7.36 -4.11 29.47
N GLY A 92 7.55 -5.39 29.84
CA GLY A 92 7.74 -6.46 28.86
C GLY A 92 6.55 -6.61 27.91
N SER A 93 5.33 -6.50 28.45
CA SER A 93 4.10 -6.54 27.66
C SER A 93 4.02 -5.37 26.67
N MET A 94 4.27 -4.13 27.12
CA MET A 94 4.24 -2.95 26.25
C MET A 94 5.39 -2.93 25.25
N HIS A 95 6.55 -3.47 25.61
CA HIS A 95 7.66 -3.64 24.67
C HIS A 95 7.29 -4.60 23.53
N TYR A 96 6.64 -5.72 23.85
CA TYR A 96 6.11 -6.64 22.84
C TYR A 96 5.06 -5.95 21.96
N ALA A 97 4.07 -5.26 22.55
CA ALA A 97 3.07 -4.51 21.78
C ALA A 97 3.73 -3.49 20.83
N ASN A 98 4.70 -2.74 21.34
CA ASN A 98 5.44 -1.77 20.55
C ASN A 98 6.19 -2.42 19.38
N SER A 99 6.85 -3.56 19.64
CA SER A 99 7.56 -4.30 18.59
C SER A 99 6.60 -4.85 17.53
N GLU A 100 5.44 -5.36 17.92
CA GLU A 100 4.43 -5.86 16.98
C GLU A 100 3.86 -4.72 16.14
N PHE A 101 3.51 -3.59 16.77
CA PHE A 101 3.04 -2.42 16.05
C PHE A 101 4.08 -1.94 15.02
N GLN A 102 5.35 -1.81 15.41
CA GLN A 102 6.44 -1.44 14.49
C GLN A 102 6.63 -2.42 13.33
N LYS A 103 6.42 -3.72 13.55
CA LYS A 103 6.46 -4.71 12.46
C LYS A 103 5.33 -4.49 11.46
N HIS A 104 4.14 -4.14 11.95
CA HIS A 104 2.96 -3.93 11.12
C HIS A 104 2.92 -2.57 10.42
N ILE A 105 3.52 -1.53 10.99
CA ILE A 105 3.60 -0.24 10.30
C ILE A 105 4.90 -0.06 9.50
N GLY A 106 5.92 -0.87 9.76
CA GLY A 106 7.27 -0.76 9.20
C GLY A 106 8.24 -0.04 10.15
N GLN A 107 9.41 -0.64 10.40
CA GLN A 107 10.34 -0.19 11.46
C GLN A 107 10.84 1.25 11.30
N ASN A 108 10.92 1.76 10.06
CA ASN A 108 11.42 3.10 9.77
C ASN A 108 10.32 4.05 9.28
N THR A 109 9.05 3.64 9.28
CA THR A 109 7.95 4.44 8.70
C THR A 109 7.84 5.81 9.35
N LEU A 110 7.84 5.87 10.68
CA LEU A 110 7.75 7.16 11.39
C LEU A 110 8.96 8.08 11.10
N LYS A 111 10.15 7.51 10.90
CA LYS A 111 11.36 8.27 10.56
C LYS A 111 11.32 8.80 9.12
N LEU A 112 10.76 8.02 8.18
CA LEU A 112 10.55 8.46 6.80
C LEU A 112 9.56 9.62 6.76
N ILE A 113 8.48 9.55 7.55
CA ILE A 113 7.53 10.67 7.69
C ILE A 113 8.25 11.90 8.24
N GLU A 114 9.00 11.76 9.34
CA GLU A 114 9.77 12.85 9.95
C GLU A 114 10.76 13.50 8.97
N ALA A 115 11.37 12.71 8.09
CA ALA A 115 12.30 13.18 7.06
C ALA A 115 11.64 13.84 5.83
N GLY A 116 10.30 13.79 5.72
CA GLY A 116 9.55 14.29 4.57
C GLY A 116 9.36 13.29 3.43
N ASP A 117 9.84 12.04 3.57
CA ASP A 117 9.70 10.97 2.57
C ASP A 117 8.32 10.28 2.65
N VAL A 118 7.23 11.07 2.60
CA VAL A 118 5.85 10.62 2.86
C VAL A 118 5.42 9.50 1.93
N ALA A 119 5.71 9.61 0.62
CA ALA A 119 5.31 8.60 -0.36
C ALA A 119 5.96 7.22 -0.08
N VAL A 120 7.24 7.22 0.32
CA VAL A 120 7.95 5.98 0.68
C VAL A 120 7.40 5.41 1.98
N ALA A 121 7.13 6.28 2.96
CA ALA A 121 6.53 5.88 4.23
C ALA A 121 5.14 5.25 4.03
N GLN A 122 4.30 5.84 3.17
CA GLN A 122 2.97 5.35 2.85
C GLN A 122 3.02 3.95 2.21
N LEU A 123 3.86 3.78 1.19
CA LEU A 123 4.04 2.47 0.54
C LEU A 123 4.53 1.40 1.52
N GLN A 124 5.47 1.76 2.39
CA GLN A 124 5.96 0.86 3.43
C GLN A 124 4.84 0.48 4.40
N PHE A 125 4.11 1.45 4.94
CA PHE A 125 2.98 1.24 5.85
C PHE A 125 1.94 0.32 5.23
N TYR A 126 1.44 0.65 4.03
CA TYR A 126 0.39 -0.13 3.40
C TYR A 126 0.83 -1.56 3.12
N LYS A 127 2.08 -1.76 2.70
CA LYS A 127 2.63 -3.10 2.49
C LYS A 127 2.74 -3.90 3.78
N THR A 128 3.31 -3.34 4.85
CA THR A 128 3.51 -4.07 6.11
C THR A 128 2.22 -4.28 6.90
N ALA A 129 1.26 -3.37 6.76
CA ALA A 129 -0.06 -3.47 7.39
C ALA A 129 -0.98 -4.45 6.64
N GLY A 130 -0.56 -4.92 5.46
CA GLY A 130 -1.36 -5.80 4.59
C GLY A 130 -2.49 -5.09 3.86
N LEU A 131 -2.43 -3.76 3.77
CA LEU A 131 -3.39 -2.89 3.07
C LEU A 131 -3.09 -2.80 1.57
N LEU A 132 -1.85 -3.08 1.16
CA LEU A 132 -1.42 -3.15 -0.23
C LEU A 132 -0.78 -4.51 -0.51
N LYS A 133 -1.37 -5.25 -1.45
CA LYS A 133 -0.86 -6.51 -1.98
C LYS A 133 -0.25 -6.28 -3.35
N ASP A 134 0.69 -7.14 -3.75
CA ASP A 134 1.27 -7.08 -5.09
C ASP A 134 0.19 -7.25 -6.19
N THR A 135 -0.89 -7.96 -5.88
CA THR A 135 -2.09 -8.12 -6.74
C THR A 135 -2.90 -6.85 -6.96
N ASP A 136 -2.72 -5.85 -6.10
CA ASP A 136 -3.36 -4.54 -6.27
C ASP A 136 -2.57 -3.68 -7.26
N ILE A 137 -1.33 -4.05 -7.55
CA ILE A 137 -0.41 -3.37 -8.48
C ILE A 137 -0.36 -4.08 -9.82
N PHE A 138 -0.31 -5.42 -9.79
CA PHE A 138 -0.12 -6.27 -10.96
C PHE A 138 -1.22 -7.34 -11.06
N PRO A 139 -1.64 -7.73 -12.28
CA PRO A 139 -2.49 -8.91 -12.46
C PRO A 139 -1.83 -10.16 -11.87
N GLN A 140 -2.62 -11.03 -11.22
CA GLN A 140 -2.12 -12.29 -10.67
C GLN A 140 -1.42 -13.15 -11.74
N THR A 141 -1.98 -13.20 -12.94
CA THR A 141 -1.42 -13.94 -14.08
C THR A 141 -0.02 -13.47 -14.46
N LEU A 142 0.28 -12.18 -14.31
CA LEU A 142 1.62 -11.64 -14.56
C LEU A 142 2.59 -12.08 -13.44
N LEU A 143 2.15 -12.02 -12.18
CA LEU A 143 2.94 -12.44 -11.04
C LEU A 143 3.30 -13.94 -11.11
N ASP A 144 2.35 -14.77 -11.55
CA ASP A 144 2.55 -16.22 -11.71
C ASP A 144 3.59 -16.56 -12.82
N LEU A 145 3.82 -15.64 -13.76
CA LEU A 145 4.82 -15.79 -14.82
C LEU A 145 6.21 -15.31 -14.40
N LEU A 146 6.34 -14.60 -13.28
CA LEU A 146 7.64 -14.15 -12.80
C LEU A 146 8.45 -15.32 -12.24
N PRO A 147 9.79 -15.32 -12.43
CA PRO A 147 10.64 -16.35 -11.86
C PRO A 147 10.57 -16.34 -10.33
N GLU A 148 10.68 -17.51 -9.71
CA GLU A 148 10.70 -17.64 -8.25
C GLU A 148 11.74 -16.71 -7.61
N GLN A 149 11.35 -16.11 -6.49
CA GLN A 149 12.23 -15.22 -5.74
C GLN A 149 13.45 -16.00 -5.22
N LYS A 150 14.63 -15.62 -5.71
CA LYS A 150 15.92 -16.08 -5.18
C LYS A 150 16.73 -14.86 -4.72
N TYR A 151 17.62 -15.08 -3.77
CA TYR A 151 18.59 -14.06 -3.38
C TYR A 151 19.35 -13.60 -4.63
N SER A 152 19.38 -12.29 -4.87
CA SER A 152 19.97 -11.70 -6.07
C SER A 152 20.95 -10.61 -5.66
N THR A 153 22.10 -10.56 -6.33
CA THR A 153 23.09 -9.49 -6.19
C THR A 153 22.85 -8.35 -7.18
N ARG A 154 21.79 -8.43 -8.00
CA ARG A 154 21.47 -7.39 -9.00
C ARG A 154 20.89 -6.14 -8.34
N SER A 155 21.23 -4.98 -8.89
CA SER A 155 20.62 -3.70 -8.50
C SER A 155 19.37 -3.42 -9.33
N LEU A 156 18.44 -2.62 -8.79
CA LEU A 156 17.26 -2.15 -9.54
C LEU A 156 17.66 -1.41 -10.83
N SER A 157 18.77 -0.65 -10.80
CA SER A 157 19.29 0.04 -11.98
C SER A 157 19.66 -0.91 -13.13
N SER A 158 20.04 -2.15 -12.83
CA SER A 158 20.34 -3.16 -13.85
C SER A 158 19.09 -3.84 -14.43
N CYS A 159 17.91 -3.54 -13.90
CA CYS A 159 16.63 -4.15 -14.28
C CYS A 159 15.72 -3.18 -15.05
N GLU A 160 16.27 -2.16 -15.71
CA GLU A 160 15.49 -1.11 -16.38
C GLU A 160 14.47 -1.68 -17.37
N LYS A 161 14.88 -2.66 -18.19
CA LYS A 161 14.02 -3.30 -19.18
C LYS A 161 12.85 -4.02 -18.52
N GLU A 162 13.11 -4.77 -17.46
CA GLU A 162 12.12 -5.52 -16.69
C GLU A 162 11.17 -4.58 -15.94
N LEU A 163 11.70 -3.51 -15.35
CA LEU A 163 10.89 -2.48 -14.68
C LEU A 163 9.96 -1.78 -15.67
N ARG A 164 10.43 -1.44 -16.87
CA ARG A 164 9.60 -0.87 -17.93
C ARG A 164 8.51 -1.86 -18.38
N PHE A 165 8.84 -3.14 -18.48
CA PHE A 165 7.86 -4.18 -18.77
C PHE A 165 6.79 -4.27 -17.69
N LEU A 166 7.17 -4.33 -16.41
CA LEU A 166 6.24 -4.36 -15.28
C LEU A 166 5.37 -3.09 -15.23
N TYR A 167 5.97 -1.91 -15.39
CA TYR A 167 5.24 -0.65 -15.44
C TYR A 167 4.15 -0.66 -16.52
N ASN A 168 4.50 -1.08 -17.74
CA ASN A 168 3.56 -1.14 -18.87
C ASN A 168 2.37 -2.10 -18.65
N HIS A 169 2.52 -3.08 -17.76
CA HIS A 169 1.50 -4.07 -17.42
C HIS A 169 0.97 -3.92 -15.98
N SER A 170 1.29 -2.80 -15.32
CA SER A 170 0.68 -2.45 -14.04
C SER A 170 -0.79 -2.11 -14.23
N LEU A 171 -1.62 -2.44 -13.23
CA LEU A 171 -3.05 -2.16 -13.25
C LEU A 171 -3.34 -0.67 -13.45
N SER A 172 -2.57 0.22 -12.81
CA SER A 172 -2.73 1.67 -12.96
C SER A 172 -2.45 2.14 -14.40
N THR A 173 -1.40 1.63 -15.04
CA THR A 173 -1.06 1.99 -16.43
C THR A 173 -2.10 1.45 -17.40
N MET A 174 -2.58 0.23 -17.19
CA MET A 174 -3.66 -0.34 -18.00
C MET A 174 -4.96 0.45 -17.85
N GLN A 175 -5.34 0.82 -16.63
CA GLN A 175 -6.51 1.67 -16.37
C GLN A 175 -6.39 3.04 -17.05
N SER A 176 -5.23 3.69 -16.94
CA SER A 176 -4.97 4.99 -17.58
C SER A 176 -5.03 4.93 -19.11
N ARG A 177 -4.61 3.81 -19.71
CA ARG A 177 -4.75 3.57 -21.15
C ARG A 177 -6.20 3.31 -21.53
N LEU A 178 -6.89 2.46 -20.78
CA LEU A 178 -8.29 2.12 -20.99
C LEU A 178 -9.19 3.36 -20.91
N SER A 179 -8.93 4.29 -19.99
CA SER A 179 -9.71 5.52 -19.84
C SER A 179 -9.63 6.49 -21.02
N LYS A 180 -8.66 6.30 -21.92
CA LYS A 180 -8.46 7.12 -23.13
C LYS A 180 -9.10 6.51 -24.38
N LEU A 181 -9.58 5.26 -24.30
CA LEU A 181 -10.23 4.58 -25.40
C LEU A 181 -11.71 4.95 -25.47
N ASP A 182 -12.29 4.80 -26.66
CA ASP A 182 -13.71 5.03 -26.87
C ASP A 182 -14.56 3.98 -26.15
N LYS A 183 -15.52 4.44 -25.33
CA LYS A 183 -16.33 3.57 -24.47
C LYS A 183 -17.35 2.75 -25.26
N GLU A 184 -17.93 3.29 -26.33
CA GLU A 184 -18.92 2.60 -27.15
C GLU A 184 -18.27 1.45 -27.91
N ASN A 185 -17.08 1.69 -28.47
CA ASN A 185 -16.28 0.66 -29.14
C ASN A 185 -15.84 -0.44 -28.16
N LEU A 186 -15.41 -0.09 -26.95
CA LEU A 186 -15.09 -1.08 -25.92
C LEU A 186 -16.30 -1.90 -25.49
N GLN A 187 -17.47 -1.28 -25.39
CA GLN A 187 -18.72 -1.97 -25.09
C GLN A 187 -19.11 -2.94 -26.21
N TYR A 188 -18.94 -2.54 -27.47
CA TYR A 188 -19.14 -3.43 -28.61
C TYR A 188 -18.18 -4.62 -28.57
N ILE A 189 -16.90 -4.41 -28.30
CA ILE A 189 -15.91 -5.50 -28.16
C ILE A 189 -16.32 -6.46 -27.02
N GLN A 190 -16.75 -5.94 -25.87
CA GLN A 190 -17.28 -6.78 -24.80
C GLN A 190 -18.52 -7.57 -25.23
N TRP A 191 -19.46 -6.93 -25.92
CA TRP A 191 -20.64 -7.61 -26.46
C TRP A 191 -20.24 -8.74 -27.41
N VAL A 192 -19.30 -8.50 -28.33
CA VAL A 192 -18.78 -9.54 -29.25
C VAL A 192 -18.18 -10.71 -28.47
N LEU A 193 -17.38 -10.46 -27.43
CA LEU A 193 -16.74 -11.52 -26.63
C LEU A 193 -17.74 -12.36 -25.84
N HIS A 194 -18.83 -11.77 -25.34
CA HIS A 194 -19.76 -12.43 -24.42
C HIS A 194 -21.09 -12.86 -25.03
N SER A 195 -21.47 -12.33 -26.19
CA SER A 195 -22.72 -12.70 -26.87
C SER A 195 -22.57 -14.03 -27.61
N ASP A 196 -23.67 -14.78 -27.66
CA ASP A 196 -23.83 -16.02 -28.43
C ASP A 196 -24.71 -15.81 -29.68
N SER A 197 -25.01 -14.56 -30.05
CA SER A 197 -25.74 -14.28 -31.30
C SER A 197 -24.94 -14.73 -32.51
N ALA A 198 -25.62 -15.11 -33.60
CA ALA A 198 -24.96 -15.48 -34.85
C ALA A 198 -24.01 -14.38 -35.35
N THR A 199 -24.45 -13.12 -35.26
CA THR A 199 -23.67 -11.93 -35.60
C THR A 199 -22.43 -11.76 -34.71
N ALA A 200 -22.53 -12.01 -33.41
CA ALA A 200 -21.39 -11.94 -32.50
C ALA A 200 -20.40 -13.08 -32.70
N THR A 201 -20.88 -14.28 -33.07
CA THR A 201 -20.03 -15.47 -33.24
C THR A 201 -19.02 -15.29 -34.38
N GLU A 202 -19.46 -14.70 -35.49
CA GLU A 202 -18.60 -14.38 -36.62
C GLU A 202 -17.55 -13.32 -36.23
N ALA A 203 -17.99 -12.21 -35.64
CA ALA A 203 -17.11 -11.14 -35.16
C ALA A 203 -16.12 -11.63 -34.09
N LYS A 204 -16.54 -12.54 -33.20
CA LYS A 204 -15.72 -13.13 -32.13
C LYS A 204 -14.55 -13.94 -32.71
N SER A 205 -14.81 -14.72 -33.75
CA SER A 205 -13.75 -15.52 -34.41
C SER A 205 -12.68 -14.61 -35.03
N LYS A 206 -13.11 -13.55 -35.71
CA LYS A 206 -12.24 -12.53 -36.32
C LYS A 206 -11.43 -11.77 -35.25
N LEU A 207 -12.09 -11.35 -34.17
CA LEU A 207 -11.45 -10.69 -33.03
C LEU A 207 -10.40 -11.59 -32.35
N LEU A 208 -10.71 -12.86 -32.09
CA LEU A 208 -9.77 -13.79 -31.47
C LEU A 208 -8.55 -14.05 -32.36
N TYR A 209 -8.75 -14.20 -33.68
CA TYR A 209 -7.64 -14.34 -34.63
C TYR A 209 -6.70 -13.13 -34.58
N PHE A 210 -7.25 -11.91 -34.53
CA PHE A 210 -6.48 -10.69 -34.36
C PHE A 210 -5.70 -10.67 -33.03
N LEU A 211 -6.38 -10.94 -31.91
CA LEU A 211 -5.77 -10.88 -30.57
C LEU A 211 -4.68 -11.94 -30.32
N LEU A 212 -4.75 -13.08 -31.01
CA LEU A 212 -3.74 -14.14 -30.96
C LEU A 212 -2.53 -13.86 -31.86
N GLY A 213 -2.46 -12.68 -32.49
CA GLY A 213 -1.35 -12.27 -33.34
C GLY A 213 -1.41 -12.82 -34.76
N GLY A 214 -2.59 -13.24 -35.21
CA GLY A 214 -2.81 -13.69 -36.60
C GLY A 214 -2.69 -12.57 -37.65
N VAL A 215 -2.69 -11.30 -37.19
CA VAL A 215 -2.51 -10.10 -38.03
C VAL A 215 -1.64 -9.11 -37.26
N GLU A 216 -0.65 -8.48 -37.91
CA GLU A 216 0.09 -7.40 -37.27
C GLU A 216 -0.83 -6.19 -37.00
N PRO A 217 -0.67 -5.46 -35.89
CA PRO A 217 -1.51 -4.30 -35.56
C PRO A 217 -1.55 -3.21 -36.65
N ARG A 218 -0.53 -3.17 -37.51
CA ARG A 218 -0.40 -2.20 -38.61
C ARG A 218 -1.29 -2.54 -39.80
N ASP A 219 -1.62 -3.82 -39.95
CA ASP A 219 -2.49 -4.36 -41.01
C ASP A 219 -3.92 -4.54 -40.51
N ALA A 220 -4.19 -4.19 -39.25
CA ALA A 220 -5.49 -4.32 -38.60
C ALA A 220 -6.60 -3.62 -39.38
N GLU A 221 -6.36 -2.39 -39.86
CA GLU A 221 -7.35 -1.63 -40.63
C GLU A 221 -7.71 -2.30 -41.96
N ALA A 222 -6.72 -2.87 -42.65
CA ALA A 222 -6.95 -3.57 -43.91
C ALA A 222 -7.70 -4.89 -43.68
N TYR A 223 -7.38 -5.59 -42.59
CA TYR A 223 -8.08 -6.81 -42.19
C TYR A 223 -9.53 -6.54 -41.78
N ILE A 224 -9.78 -5.49 -40.99
CA ILE A 224 -11.14 -5.08 -40.55
C ILE A 224 -11.99 -4.62 -41.74
N LYS A 225 -11.43 -3.91 -42.72
CA LYS A 225 -12.19 -3.53 -43.93
C LYS A 225 -12.66 -4.73 -44.76
N ASN A 226 -11.83 -5.77 -44.88
CA ASN A 226 -12.21 -7.01 -45.56
C ASN A 226 -13.23 -7.86 -44.78
N ILE A 227 -13.51 -7.49 -43.52
CA ILE A 227 -14.46 -8.16 -42.65
C ILE A 227 -15.86 -7.58 -42.77
N ASP A 228 -15.97 -6.29 -43.11
CA ASP A 228 -17.21 -5.52 -43.20
C ASP A 228 -17.80 -5.44 -44.64
N GLU A 229 -17.09 -5.97 -45.63
CA GLU A 229 -17.56 -6.20 -47.02
C GLU A 229 -18.19 -7.60 -47.19
#